data_AF-A0A2E0G6S4-F1
#
_entry.id   AF-A0A2E0G6S4-F1
#
_cell.length_a   1.000
_cell.length_b   1.000
_cell.length_c   1.000
_cell.angle_alpha   90.00
_cell.angle_beta   90.00
_cell.angle_gamma   90.00
#
_symmetry.space_group_name_H-M   'P 1'
#
loop_
_entity.id
_entity.type
_entity.pdbx_description
1 polymer ?
#
loop_
_entity_poly.entity_id
_entity_poly.type
_entity_poly.pdbx_seq_one_letter_code
_entity_poly.pdbx_strand_id
1 'polypeptide(L)'
;MLLNRLIKPHSSLYKNISVKSKEYDFFMKWDPLRWFGMWCMTLGGFNIVKGNEDRYVFWDWSSGTFFIYLVLLIITIWTVLTSNNSKIPKTINDFRSILYFLILGILSLLMGALSQSLSIKIVNYFPYIFYYFSVLLVFSINLKQKDETSSIMVNGKRLSYLIVSSILIFLSSSLGYYLDDPIISTVSTVYLPFLIVSIIMPIHVRHLQRARMYGLFIPAVFLSIRYPWFLIPLLSLFFILRTYHYFRFNIVFPTFAVDIE
;
A
#
# COMPACT_ATOMS: atom_id res chain seq x y z
N MET A 1 19.21 -8.25 3.11
CA MET A 1 19.74 -7.10 2.35
C MET A 1 21.24 -7.29 2.21
N LEU A 2 21.81 -7.07 1.01
CA LEU A 2 23.27 -7.12 0.80
C LEU A 2 24.00 -6.21 1.79
N LEU A 3 23.43 -5.04 2.09
CA LEU A 3 23.99 -4.06 3.01
C LEU A 3 24.24 -4.60 4.43
N ASN A 4 23.31 -5.38 5.01
CA ASN A 4 23.52 -6.00 6.34
C ASN A 4 24.61 -7.09 6.30
N ARG A 5 24.80 -7.74 5.14
CA ARG A 5 25.90 -8.69 4.96
C ARG A 5 27.25 -7.98 4.78
N LEU A 6 27.25 -6.82 4.12
CA LEU A 6 28.45 -6.04 3.80
C LEU A 6 28.92 -5.16 4.98
N ILE A 7 27.99 -4.51 5.68
CA ILE A 7 28.26 -3.56 6.76
C ILE A 7 27.62 -4.10 8.03
N LYS A 8 28.40 -4.78 8.86
CA LYS A 8 27.90 -5.35 10.13
C LYS A 8 27.71 -4.25 11.20
N PRO A 9 26.77 -4.42 12.15
CA PRO A 9 26.51 -3.43 13.21
C PRO A 9 27.71 -3.07 14.08
N HIS A 10 28.67 -3.98 14.22
CA HIS A 10 29.89 -3.77 15.00
C HIS A 10 30.96 -2.93 14.28
N SER A 11 30.80 -2.66 12.98
CA SER A 11 31.79 -1.91 12.20
C SER A 11 31.80 -0.42 12.55
N SER A 12 32.97 0.21 12.42
CA SER A 12 33.13 1.67 12.59
C SER A 12 32.30 2.46 11.57
N LEU A 13 32.23 1.96 10.33
CA LEU A 13 31.40 2.52 9.25
C LEU A 13 29.91 2.53 9.63
N TYR A 14 29.39 1.43 10.19
CA TYR A 14 28.00 1.38 10.66
C TYR A 14 27.73 2.45 11.73
N LYS A 15 28.62 2.60 12.72
CA LYS A 15 28.47 3.61 13.78
C LYS A 15 28.46 5.04 13.23
N ASN A 16 29.31 5.33 12.26
CA ASN A 16 29.34 6.67 11.64
C ASN A 16 28.05 6.95 10.86
N ILE A 17 27.56 5.98 10.09
CA ILE A 17 26.33 6.12 9.31
C ILE A 17 25.10 6.15 10.22
N SER A 18 25.07 5.38 11.31
CA SER A 18 23.97 5.39 12.26
C SER A 18 23.82 6.73 12.97
N VAL A 19 24.93 7.44 13.26
CA VAL A 19 24.89 8.81 13.78
C VAL A 19 24.28 9.77 12.75
N LYS A 20 24.72 9.71 11.48
CA LYS A 20 24.13 10.52 10.40
C LYS A 20 22.67 10.18 10.13
N SER A 21 22.27 8.92 10.30
CA SER A 21 20.89 8.48 10.07
C SER A 21 19.87 9.23 10.94
N LYS A 22 20.29 9.73 12.11
CA LYS A 22 19.45 10.51 13.02
C LYS A 22 18.98 11.82 12.41
N GLU A 23 19.77 12.44 11.53
CA GLU A 23 19.40 13.68 10.85
C GLU A 23 18.18 13.47 9.93
N TYR A 24 17.99 12.24 9.46
CA TYR A 24 16.86 11.85 8.60
C TYR A 24 15.60 11.47 9.40
N ASP A 25 15.59 11.58 10.73
CA ASP A 25 14.37 11.34 11.54
C ASP A 25 13.21 12.25 11.11
N PHE A 26 13.52 13.44 10.58
CA PHE A 26 12.52 14.34 10.01
C PHE A 26 11.77 13.74 8.83
N PHE A 27 12.45 12.97 7.96
CA PHE A 27 11.82 12.27 6.83
C PHE A 27 10.77 11.26 7.30
N MET A 28 10.99 10.61 8.45
CA MET A 28 10.00 9.67 9.01
C MET A 28 8.74 10.35 9.53
N LYS A 29 8.81 11.65 9.88
CA LYS A 29 7.60 12.43 10.25
C LYS A 29 6.62 12.55 9.08
N TRP A 30 7.09 12.38 7.85
CA TRP A 30 6.24 12.43 6.65
C TRP A 30 5.41 11.17 6.42
N ASP A 31 5.56 10.15 7.28
CA ASP A 31 4.90 8.84 7.18
C ASP A 31 5.01 8.21 5.76
N PRO A 32 6.24 8.04 5.24
CA PRO A 32 6.49 7.65 3.86
C PRO A 32 5.92 6.28 3.46
N LEU A 33 5.60 5.41 4.43
CA LEU A 33 4.95 4.12 4.18
C LEU A 33 3.56 4.28 3.54
N ARG A 34 2.86 5.39 3.83
CA ARG A 34 1.55 5.69 3.23
C ARG A 34 1.63 5.93 1.72
N TRP A 35 2.79 6.35 1.23
CA TRP A 35 2.97 6.70 -0.18
C TRP A 35 2.76 5.49 -1.08
N PHE A 36 3.15 4.28 -0.66
CA PHE A 36 2.90 3.06 -1.44
C PHE A 36 1.41 2.89 -1.78
N GLY A 37 0.53 2.97 -0.77
CA GLY A 37 -0.91 2.82 -0.96
C GLY A 37 -1.50 3.96 -1.78
N MET A 38 -1.10 5.21 -1.48
CA MET A 38 -1.60 6.38 -2.19
C MET A 38 -1.19 6.39 -3.67
N TRP A 39 0.06 6.05 -3.98
CA TRP A 39 0.52 5.91 -5.36
C TRP A 39 -0.20 4.81 -6.11
N CYS A 40 -0.40 3.64 -5.49
CA CYS A 40 -1.17 2.56 -6.12
C CYS A 40 -2.61 2.99 -6.40
N MET A 41 -3.24 3.76 -5.51
CA MET A 41 -4.60 4.27 -5.71
C MET A 41 -4.65 5.26 -6.87
N THR A 42 -3.70 6.21 -6.94
CA THR A 42 -3.57 7.14 -8.07
C THR A 42 -3.35 6.40 -9.39
N LEU A 43 -2.44 5.44 -9.39
CA LEU A 43 -2.19 4.63 -10.58
C LEU A 43 -3.34 3.71 -10.95
N GLY A 44 -4.19 3.31 -9.99
CA GLY A 44 -5.46 2.67 -10.28
C GLY A 44 -6.35 3.58 -11.12
N GLY A 45 -6.40 4.87 -10.80
CA GLY A 45 -7.12 5.88 -11.58
C GLY A 45 -6.58 6.05 -12.98
N PHE A 46 -5.24 6.17 -13.09
CA PHE A 46 -4.54 6.17 -14.37
C PHE A 46 -4.84 4.91 -15.19
N ASN A 47 -4.87 3.76 -14.51
CA ASN A 47 -5.12 2.46 -15.11
C ASN A 47 -6.53 2.31 -15.67
N ILE A 48 -7.54 2.90 -15.03
CA ILE A 48 -8.91 2.89 -15.54
C ILE A 48 -8.96 3.59 -16.91
N VAL A 49 -8.30 4.75 -17.05
CA VAL A 49 -8.28 5.49 -18.32
C VAL A 49 -7.56 4.68 -19.40
N LYS A 50 -6.34 4.22 -19.09
CA LYS A 50 -5.52 3.46 -20.02
C LYS A 50 -6.11 2.09 -20.36
N GLY A 51 -6.80 1.45 -19.43
CA GLY A 51 -7.55 0.22 -19.65
C GLY A 51 -8.68 0.37 -20.64
N ASN A 52 -9.37 1.50 -20.61
CA ASN A 52 -10.43 1.80 -21.57
C ASN A 52 -9.87 2.14 -22.97
N GLU A 53 -8.67 2.73 -23.06
CA GLU A 53 -7.99 2.97 -24.34
C GLU A 53 -7.47 1.66 -24.96
N ASP A 54 -6.66 0.92 -24.21
CA ASP A 54 -6.14 -0.38 -24.61
C ASP A 54 -5.85 -1.27 -23.39
N ARG A 55 -6.59 -2.38 -23.31
CA ARG A 55 -6.49 -3.35 -22.21
C ARG A 55 -5.23 -4.23 -22.26
N TYR A 56 -4.55 -4.32 -23.40
CA TYR A 56 -3.43 -5.24 -23.62
C TYR A 56 -2.05 -4.57 -23.48
N VAL A 57 -2.02 -3.33 -23.00
CA VAL A 57 -0.76 -2.65 -22.71
C VAL A 57 -0.10 -3.28 -21.50
N PHE A 58 1.07 -3.87 -21.71
CA PHE A 58 1.97 -4.34 -20.68
C PHE A 58 3.37 -3.83 -20.97
N TRP A 59 4.12 -3.56 -19.90
CA TRP A 59 5.51 -3.12 -19.97
C TRP A 59 5.76 -1.85 -20.81
N ASP A 60 4.82 -0.89 -20.76
CA ASP A 60 4.90 0.33 -21.56
C ASP A 60 5.60 1.48 -20.82
N TRP A 61 6.85 1.72 -21.17
CA TRP A 61 7.65 2.84 -20.65
C TRP A 61 7.17 4.21 -21.15
N SER A 62 6.54 4.26 -22.31
CA SER A 62 6.09 5.51 -22.95
C SER A 62 4.78 6.04 -22.38
N SER A 63 4.03 5.20 -21.66
CA SER A 63 2.81 5.59 -20.94
C SER A 63 3.02 6.71 -19.91
N GLY A 64 4.25 6.87 -19.41
CA GLY A 64 4.60 7.87 -18.39
C GLY A 64 4.58 9.28 -18.95
N THR A 65 3.49 10.02 -18.70
CA THR A 65 3.36 11.42 -19.08
C THR A 65 3.89 12.35 -17.98
N PHE A 66 4.33 13.55 -18.36
CA PHE A 66 4.68 14.60 -17.39
C PHE A 66 3.56 14.84 -16.37
N PHE A 67 2.30 14.76 -16.82
CA PHE A 67 1.14 14.97 -15.98
C PHE A 67 0.99 13.92 -14.87
N ILE A 68 1.14 12.62 -15.16
CA ILE A 68 1.01 11.59 -14.10
C ILE A 68 2.14 11.69 -13.06
N TYR A 69 3.35 12.08 -13.48
CA TYR A 69 4.45 12.36 -12.54
C TYR A 69 4.15 13.55 -11.63
N LEU A 70 3.57 14.62 -12.19
CA LEU A 70 3.14 15.79 -11.42
C LEU A 70 2.03 15.41 -10.44
N VAL A 71 1.05 14.60 -10.84
CA VAL A 71 -0.01 14.11 -9.95
C VAL A 71 0.55 13.28 -8.80
N LEU A 72 1.48 12.35 -9.06
CA LEU A 72 2.13 11.57 -8.01
C LEU A 72 2.88 12.47 -7.03
N LEU A 73 3.55 13.52 -7.52
CA LEU A 73 4.23 14.52 -6.70
C LEU A 73 3.24 15.35 -5.86
N ILE A 74 2.12 15.78 -6.42
CA ILE A 74 1.08 16.49 -5.66
C ILE A 74 0.57 15.60 -4.52
N ILE A 75 0.34 14.31 -4.79
CA ILE A 75 -0.17 13.37 -3.81
C ILE A 75 0.88 13.07 -2.72
N THR A 76 2.17 12.99 -3.05
CA THR A 76 3.22 12.90 -2.02
C THR A 76 3.25 14.15 -1.15
N ILE A 77 3.24 15.34 -1.73
CA ILE A 77 3.21 16.60 -0.95
C ILE A 77 1.98 16.65 -0.06
N TRP A 78 0.80 16.30 -0.59
CA TRP A 78 -0.43 16.26 0.20
C TRP A 78 -0.33 15.30 1.39
N THR A 79 0.22 14.10 1.18
CA THR A 79 0.41 13.12 2.27
C THR A 79 1.43 13.59 3.31
N VAL A 80 2.49 14.27 2.89
CA VAL A 80 3.49 14.90 3.78
C VAL A 80 2.84 15.98 4.65
N LEU A 81 2.02 16.86 4.05
CA LEU A 81 1.35 17.94 4.79
C LEU A 81 0.34 17.40 5.80
N THR A 82 -0.27 16.26 5.50
CA THR A 82 -1.31 15.64 6.33
C THR A 82 -0.77 14.67 7.39
N SER A 83 0.45 14.13 7.24
CA SER A 83 0.99 13.09 8.12
C SER A 83 1.09 13.51 9.60
N ASN A 84 1.41 14.78 9.84
CA ASN A 84 1.62 15.34 11.17
C ASN A 84 0.34 15.92 11.82
N ASN A 85 -0.77 15.95 11.09
CA ASN A 85 -2.00 16.53 11.61
C ASN A 85 -2.75 15.51 12.48
N SER A 86 -2.86 15.79 13.78
CA SER A 86 -3.53 14.92 14.75
C SER A 86 -5.03 14.74 14.49
N LYS A 87 -5.66 15.67 13.75
CA LYS A 87 -7.08 15.59 13.38
C LYS A 87 -7.34 14.58 12.26
N ILE A 88 -6.30 14.15 11.55
CA ILE A 88 -6.42 13.25 10.41
C ILE A 88 -6.39 11.80 10.91
N PRO A 89 -7.44 11.01 10.61
CA PRO A 89 -7.52 9.63 11.07
C PRO A 89 -6.39 8.81 10.44
N LYS A 90 -5.78 7.93 11.25
CA LYS A 90 -4.74 7.00 10.80
C LYS A 90 -5.29 5.59 10.55
N THR A 91 -6.41 5.25 11.18
CA THR A 91 -7.10 3.96 11.11
C THR A 91 -8.62 4.17 11.08
N ILE A 92 -9.37 3.17 10.63
CA ILE A 92 -10.83 3.17 10.76
C ILE A 92 -11.20 2.87 12.22
N ASN A 93 -11.69 3.91 12.90
CA ASN A 93 -12.23 3.81 14.25
C ASN A 93 -13.71 4.18 14.28
N ASP A 94 -14.08 5.25 13.56
CA ASP A 94 -15.43 5.83 13.56
C ASP A 94 -15.93 6.13 12.14
N PHE A 95 -17.23 6.39 11.99
CA PHE A 95 -17.84 6.75 10.70
C PHE A 95 -17.15 7.93 9.99
N ARG A 96 -16.70 8.95 10.75
CA ARG A 96 -15.93 10.08 10.21
C ARG A 96 -14.62 9.64 9.53
N SER A 97 -13.94 8.65 10.12
CA SER A 97 -12.71 8.11 9.53
C SER A 97 -12.97 7.34 8.25
N ILE A 98 -14.08 6.60 8.19
CA ILE A 98 -14.53 5.89 6.97
C ILE A 98 -14.78 6.90 5.85
N LEU A 99 -15.56 7.95 6.12
CA LEU A 99 -15.83 9.00 5.14
C LEU A 99 -14.56 9.71 4.68
N TYR A 100 -13.65 10.02 5.59
CA TYR A 100 -12.35 10.64 5.25
C TYR A 100 -11.57 9.77 4.27
N PHE A 101 -11.39 8.47 4.57
CA PHE A 101 -10.66 7.57 3.69
C PHE A 101 -11.40 7.31 2.37
N LEU A 102 -12.74 7.36 2.36
CA LEU A 102 -13.54 7.26 1.14
C LEU A 102 -13.25 8.42 0.20
N ILE A 103 -13.34 9.64 0.74
CA ILE A 103 -13.09 10.87 -0.01
C ILE A 103 -11.64 10.88 -0.51
N LEU A 104 -10.67 10.51 0.34
CA LEU A 104 -9.26 10.43 -0.04
C LEU A 104 -9.02 9.42 -1.17
N GLY A 105 -9.61 8.23 -1.07
CA GLY A 105 -9.53 7.20 -2.11
C GLY A 105 -10.12 7.65 -3.44
N ILE A 106 -11.31 8.27 -3.41
CA ILE A 106 -11.94 8.81 -4.60
C ILE A 106 -11.10 9.94 -5.22
N LEU A 107 -10.63 10.90 -4.41
CA LEU A 107 -9.81 12.00 -4.88
C LEU A 107 -8.51 11.51 -5.53
N SER A 108 -7.84 10.53 -4.93
CA SER A 108 -6.61 9.97 -5.50
C SER A 108 -6.86 9.22 -6.82
N LEU A 109 -7.95 8.45 -6.92
CA LEU A 109 -8.37 7.82 -8.19
C LEU A 109 -8.68 8.86 -9.27
N LEU A 110 -9.49 9.87 -8.94
CA LEU A 110 -9.87 10.92 -9.90
C LEU A 110 -8.65 11.70 -10.38
N MET A 111 -7.74 12.07 -9.47
CA MET A 111 -6.49 12.74 -9.82
C MET A 111 -5.64 11.93 -10.80
N GLY A 112 -5.56 10.60 -10.63
CA GLY A 112 -4.90 9.72 -11.59
C GLY A 112 -5.61 9.66 -12.94
N ALA A 113 -6.95 9.63 -12.91
CA ALA A 113 -7.77 9.54 -14.11
C ALA A 113 -7.78 10.83 -14.97
N LEU A 114 -7.56 11.99 -14.35
CA LEU A 114 -7.50 13.30 -15.05
C LEU A 114 -6.39 13.42 -16.11
N SER A 115 -5.47 12.46 -16.15
CA SER A 115 -4.29 12.48 -17.02
C SER A 115 -4.55 12.28 -18.52
N GLN A 116 -5.65 11.64 -18.92
CA GLN A 116 -5.87 11.29 -20.33
C GLN A 116 -7.29 11.54 -20.88
N SER A 117 -8.39 11.27 -20.14
CA SER A 117 -9.76 11.59 -20.62
C SER A 117 -10.86 11.47 -19.53
N LEU A 118 -11.93 12.25 -19.66
CA LEU A 118 -13.07 12.30 -18.71
C LEU A 118 -14.23 11.34 -19.05
N SER A 119 -14.20 10.66 -20.20
CA SER A 119 -15.30 9.82 -20.68
C SER A 119 -15.32 8.41 -20.05
N ILE A 120 -15.05 8.34 -18.74
CA ILE A 120 -15.04 7.08 -17.98
C ILE A 120 -16.34 6.93 -17.23
N LYS A 121 -16.96 5.75 -17.34
CA LYS A 121 -18.14 5.40 -16.55
C LYS A 121 -17.76 5.32 -15.07
N ILE A 122 -18.56 5.95 -14.22
CA ILE A 122 -18.38 5.96 -12.75
C ILE A 122 -18.23 4.53 -12.18
N VAL A 123 -18.87 3.55 -12.81
CA VAL A 123 -18.82 2.14 -12.42
C VAL A 123 -17.39 1.57 -12.41
N ASN A 124 -16.49 2.07 -13.27
CA ASN A 124 -15.10 1.60 -13.36
C ASN A 124 -14.26 1.90 -12.12
N TYR A 125 -14.69 2.85 -11.28
CA TYR A 125 -13.97 3.20 -10.05
C TYR A 125 -14.31 2.27 -8.88
N PHE A 126 -15.49 1.63 -8.88
CA PHE A 126 -15.94 0.79 -7.75
C PHE A 126 -15.00 -0.37 -7.41
N PRO A 127 -14.44 -1.14 -8.37
CA PRO A 127 -13.50 -2.21 -8.05
C PRO A 127 -12.31 -1.72 -7.22
N TYR A 128 -11.72 -0.57 -7.59
CA TYR A 128 -10.57 0.01 -6.90
C TYR A 128 -10.93 0.54 -5.52
N ILE A 129 -12.11 1.15 -5.37
CA ILE A 129 -12.61 1.61 -4.06
C ILE A 129 -12.80 0.42 -3.12
N PHE A 130 -13.42 -0.66 -3.59
CA PHE A 130 -13.59 -1.89 -2.79
C PHE A 130 -12.27 -2.51 -2.39
N TYR A 131 -11.31 -2.58 -3.32
CA TYR A 131 -9.96 -3.06 -3.03
C TYR A 131 -9.29 -2.22 -1.96
N TYR A 132 -9.27 -0.90 -2.14
CA TYR A 132 -8.66 0.04 -1.22
C TYR A 132 -9.25 -0.06 0.19
N PHE A 133 -10.58 -0.08 0.31
CA PHE A 133 -11.25 -0.22 1.60
C PHE A 133 -10.97 -1.56 2.26
N SER A 134 -10.91 -2.63 1.49
CA SER A 134 -10.54 -3.94 2.00
C SER A 134 -9.16 -3.92 2.66
N VAL A 135 -8.15 -3.40 1.96
CA VAL A 135 -6.79 -3.27 2.51
C VAL A 135 -6.81 -2.38 3.75
N LEU A 136 -7.52 -1.26 3.71
CA LEU A 136 -7.57 -0.31 4.82
C LEU A 136 -8.21 -0.90 6.10
N LEU A 137 -9.23 -1.75 5.96
CA LEU A 137 -9.81 -2.51 7.08
C LEU A 137 -8.77 -3.43 7.73
N VAL A 138 -7.94 -4.10 6.93
CA VAL A 138 -6.88 -5.01 7.42
C VAL A 138 -5.79 -4.23 8.19
N PHE A 139 -5.43 -3.04 7.72
CA PHE A 139 -4.52 -2.14 8.41
C PHE A 139 -5.11 -1.55 9.70
N SER A 140 -6.43 -1.42 9.78
CA SER A 140 -7.14 -0.88 10.96
C SER A 140 -7.25 -1.88 12.12
N ILE A 141 -6.86 -3.14 11.91
CA ILE A 141 -6.82 -4.12 13.00
C ILE A 141 -5.66 -3.76 13.94
N ASN A 142 -5.89 -3.61 15.24
CA ASN A 142 -4.78 -3.36 16.16
C ASN A 142 -3.99 -4.65 16.44
N LEU A 143 -2.68 -4.61 16.19
CA LEU A 143 -1.74 -5.63 16.65
C LEU A 143 -1.05 -5.11 17.92
N LYS A 144 -1.35 -5.70 19.08
CA LYS A 144 -0.48 -5.57 20.26
C LYS A 144 0.41 -6.80 20.30
N GLN A 145 1.72 -6.59 20.14
CA GLN A 145 2.72 -7.63 20.33
C GLN A 145 3.00 -7.71 21.82
N LYS A 146 2.53 -8.78 22.47
CA LYS A 146 2.90 -9.13 23.84
C LYS A 146 3.24 -10.61 23.82
N ASP A 147 4.55 -10.87 23.89
CA ASP A 147 5.25 -12.15 24.07
C ASP A 147 4.87 -13.32 23.13
N GLU A 148 5.90 -14.03 22.68
CA GLU A 148 5.96 -14.88 21.49
C GLU A 148 5.00 -16.09 21.45
N THR A 149 4.20 -16.34 22.48
CA THR A 149 3.37 -17.54 22.57
C THR A 149 1.87 -17.30 22.70
N SER A 150 1.40 -16.06 22.88
CA SER A 150 -0.05 -15.81 22.95
C SER A 150 -0.42 -14.38 22.62
N SER A 151 -0.46 -14.05 21.32
CA SER A 151 -1.18 -12.88 20.85
C SER A 151 -2.69 -13.14 20.88
N ILE A 152 -3.28 -13.19 22.08
CA ILE A 152 -4.74 -13.16 22.23
C ILE A 152 -5.20 -11.80 21.72
N MET A 153 -6.09 -11.85 20.71
CA MET A 153 -6.69 -10.69 20.07
C MET A 153 -7.30 -9.74 21.12
N VAL A 154 -6.87 -8.49 21.12
CA VAL A 154 -7.49 -7.44 21.96
C VAL A 154 -8.76 -6.86 21.32
N ASN A 155 -9.16 -7.31 20.12
CA ASN A 155 -10.29 -6.71 19.42
C ASN A 155 -11.26 -7.76 18.86
N GLY A 156 -12.47 -7.83 19.42
CA GLY A 156 -13.58 -8.65 18.89
C GLY A 156 -13.99 -8.27 17.45
N LYS A 157 -13.46 -7.15 16.92
CA LYS A 157 -13.69 -6.67 15.55
C LYS A 157 -12.70 -7.24 14.50
N ARG A 158 -11.68 -8.02 14.88
CA ARG A 158 -10.72 -8.57 13.89
C ARG A 158 -11.42 -9.45 12.85
N LEU A 159 -12.22 -10.41 13.31
CA LEU A 159 -12.92 -11.34 12.43
C LEU A 159 -13.88 -10.60 11.50
N SER A 160 -14.65 -9.63 12.02
CA SER A 160 -15.57 -8.84 11.19
C SER A 160 -14.84 -8.02 10.14
N TYR A 161 -13.73 -7.37 10.48
CA TYR A 161 -12.93 -6.62 9.50
C TYR A 161 -12.39 -7.52 8.39
N LEU A 162 -11.90 -8.72 8.72
CA LEU A 162 -11.41 -9.68 7.74
C LEU A 162 -12.52 -10.25 6.85
N ILE A 163 -13.69 -10.55 7.40
CA ILE A 163 -14.85 -11.03 6.63
C ILE A 163 -15.32 -9.94 5.67
N VAL A 164 -15.52 -8.70 6.15
CA VAL A 164 -15.93 -7.58 5.30
C VAL A 164 -14.87 -7.30 4.23
N SER A 165 -13.59 -7.32 4.61
CA SER A 165 -12.46 -7.18 3.67
C SER A 165 -12.47 -8.26 2.59
N SER A 166 -12.78 -9.52 2.93
CA SER A 166 -12.86 -10.63 1.97
C SER A 166 -14.03 -10.47 1.00
N ILE A 167 -15.20 -10.04 1.51
CA ILE A 167 -16.39 -9.76 0.68
C ILE A 167 -16.09 -8.61 -0.30
N LEU A 168 -15.46 -7.53 0.18
CA LEU A 168 -15.08 -6.40 -0.67
C LEU A 168 -14.09 -6.81 -1.77
N ILE A 169 -13.13 -7.69 -1.47
CA ILE A 169 -12.18 -8.20 -2.49
C ILE A 169 -12.88 -9.10 -3.49
N PHE A 170 -13.81 -9.95 -3.05
CA PHE A 170 -14.60 -10.76 -3.96
C PHE A 170 -15.44 -9.89 -4.91
N LEU A 171 -16.08 -8.83 -4.40
CA LEU A 171 -16.81 -7.86 -5.21
C LEU A 171 -15.88 -7.09 -6.16
N SER A 172 -14.71 -6.66 -5.68
CA SER A 172 -13.70 -6.00 -6.50
C SER A 172 -13.25 -6.87 -7.66
N SER A 173 -12.96 -8.15 -7.39
CA SER A 173 -12.56 -9.14 -8.39
C SER A 173 -13.65 -9.38 -9.44
N SER A 174 -14.89 -9.57 -8.97
CA SER A 174 -16.04 -9.89 -9.82
C SER A 174 -16.42 -8.71 -10.71
N LEU A 175 -16.44 -7.49 -10.16
CA LEU A 175 -16.67 -6.28 -10.95
C LEU A 175 -15.51 -5.99 -11.89
N GLY A 176 -14.27 -6.19 -11.46
CA GLY A 176 -13.10 -6.06 -12.34
C GLY A 176 -13.20 -6.99 -13.55
N TYR A 177 -13.63 -8.24 -13.34
CA TYR A 177 -13.87 -9.18 -14.42
C TYR A 177 -15.02 -8.73 -15.33
N TYR A 178 -16.16 -8.32 -14.76
CA TYR A 178 -17.32 -7.85 -15.53
C TYR A 178 -17.04 -6.59 -16.36
N LEU A 179 -16.16 -5.72 -15.88
CA LEU A 179 -15.77 -4.46 -16.53
C LEU A 179 -14.56 -4.61 -17.46
N ASP A 180 -14.09 -5.83 -17.71
CA ASP A 180 -12.90 -6.12 -18.52
C ASP A 180 -11.62 -5.41 -18.03
N ASP A 181 -11.47 -5.21 -16.71
CA ASP A 181 -10.24 -4.68 -16.10
C ASP A 181 -9.38 -5.83 -15.54
N PRO A 182 -8.38 -6.31 -16.32
CA PRO A 182 -7.56 -7.45 -15.92
C PRO A 182 -6.68 -7.13 -14.71
N ILE A 183 -6.30 -5.88 -14.46
CA ILE A 183 -5.38 -5.53 -13.37
C ILE A 183 -6.09 -5.68 -12.04
N ILE A 184 -7.23 -5.00 -11.84
CA ILE A 184 -7.91 -5.05 -10.54
C ILE A 184 -8.54 -6.42 -10.27
N SER A 185 -9.01 -7.12 -11.31
CA SER A 185 -9.54 -8.47 -11.17
C SER A 185 -8.47 -9.47 -10.69
N THR A 186 -7.29 -9.44 -11.33
CA THR A 186 -6.18 -10.35 -10.96
C THR A 186 -5.59 -9.99 -9.61
N VAL A 187 -5.31 -8.71 -9.35
CA VAL A 187 -4.80 -8.23 -8.05
C VAL A 187 -5.71 -8.65 -6.90
N SER A 188 -7.02 -8.51 -7.07
CA SER A 188 -8.02 -8.90 -6.07
C SER A 188 -8.05 -10.42 -5.88
N THR A 189 -8.06 -11.19 -6.97
CA THR A 189 -8.04 -12.65 -6.93
C THR A 189 -6.80 -13.18 -6.21
N VAL A 190 -5.62 -12.64 -6.50
CA VAL A 190 -4.35 -13.06 -5.89
C VAL A 190 -4.27 -12.65 -4.42
N TYR A 191 -4.92 -11.54 -4.04
CA TYR A 191 -4.92 -11.07 -2.65
C TYR A 191 -5.89 -11.85 -1.73
N LEU A 192 -7.02 -12.32 -2.27
CA LEU A 192 -8.08 -12.98 -1.51
C LEU A 192 -7.60 -14.17 -0.62
N PRO A 193 -6.74 -15.09 -1.08
CA PRO A 193 -6.23 -16.18 -0.25
C PRO A 193 -5.55 -15.72 1.04
N PHE A 194 -4.85 -14.58 1.03
CA PHE A 194 -4.18 -14.06 2.24
C PHE A 194 -5.19 -13.65 3.32
N LEU A 195 -6.35 -13.13 2.91
CA LEU A 195 -7.44 -12.79 3.82
C LEU A 195 -8.11 -14.05 4.37
N ILE A 196 -8.41 -15.01 3.51
CA ILE A 196 -9.04 -16.29 3.90
C ILE A 196 -8.16 -17.04 4.90
N VAL A 197 -6.86 -17.16 4.63
CA VAL A 197 -5.90 -17.81 5.55
C VAL A 197 -5.85 -17.07 6.89
N SER A 198 -5.89 -15.73 6.88
CA SER A 198 -5.92 -14.93 8.12
C SER A 198 -7.22 -15.08 8.92
N ILE A 199 -8.32 -15.52 8.30
CA ILE A 199 -9.60 -15.86 8.96
C ILE A 199 -9.54 -17.26 9.56
N ILE A 200 -9.10 -18.25 8.76
CA ILE A 200 -9.08 -19.67 9.15
C ILE A 200 -8.04 -19.93 10.24
N MET A 201 -6.88 -19.26 10.17
CA MET A 201 -5.77 -19.43 11.11
C MET A 201 -5.53 -18.16 11.95
N PRO A 202 -6.45 -17.81 12.87
CA PRO A 202 -6.39 -16.56 13.61
C PRO A 202 -5.23 -16.49 14.61
N ILE A 203 -4.72 -17.65 15.02
CA ILE A 203 -3.71 -17.83 16.08
C ILE A 203 -2.37 -17.19 15.68
N HIS A 204 -2.00 -17.21 14.40
CA HIS A 204 -0.70 -16.67 13.96
C HIS A 204 -0.80 -15.23 13.44
N VAL A 205 -0.20 -14.29 14.17
CA VAL A 205 -0.06 -12.86 13.76
C VAL A 205 0.58 -12.71 12.39
N ARG A 206 1.48 -13.64 12.07
CA ARG A 206 2.19 -13.76 10.79
C ARG A 206 1.24 -13.70 9.59
N HIS A 207 0.07 -14.33 9.64
CA HIS A 207 -0.88 -14.30 8.52
C HIS A 207 -1.53 -12.93 8.34
N LEU A 208 -1.78 -12.20 9.43
CA LEU A 208 -2.30 -10.84 9.35
C LEU A 208 -1.24 -9.85 8.83
N GLN A 209 0.01 -10.00 9.27
CA GLN A 209 1.12 -9.21 8.74
C GLN A 209 1.31 -9.44 7.23
N ARG A 210 1.21 -10.70 6.77
CA ARG A 210 1.19 -11.04 5.33
C ARG A 210 0.05 -10.32 4.62
N ALA A 211 -1.18 -10.40 5.14
CA ALA A 211 -2.32 -9.72 4.52
C ALA A 211 -2.06 -8.20 4.37
N ARG A 212 -1.48 -7.53 5.37
CA ARG A 212 -1.11 -6.11 5.24
C ARG A 212 -0.08 -5.85 4.15
N MET A 213 1.04 -6.57 4.20
CA MET A 213 2.16 -6.33 3.28
C MET A 213 1.76 -6.67 1.85
N TYR A 214 1.08 -7.80 1.63
CA TYR A 214 0.65 -8.22 0.30
C TYR A 214 -0.51 -7.38 -0.25
N GLY A 215 -1.36 -6.81 0.61
CA GLY A 215 -2.39 -5.84 0.20
C GLY A 215 -1.82 -4.56 -0.41
N LEU A 216 -0.55 -4.22 -0.14
CA LEU A 216 0.15 -3.11 -0.80
C LEU A 216 1.09 -3.59 -1.91
N PHE A 217 1.76 -4.72 -1.71
CA PHE A 217 2.77 -5.23 -2.64
C PHE A 217 2.18 -5.76 -3.95
N ILE A 218 1.08 -6.52 -3.89
CA ILE A 218 0.45 -7.09 -5.09
C ILE A 218 0.03 -5.99 -6.07
N PRO A 219 -0.77 -4.97 -5.69
CA PRO A 219 -1.18 -3.92 -6.63
C PRO A 219 0.02 -3.14 -7.16
N ALA A 220 1.01 -2.87 -6.30
CA ALA A 220 2.26 -2.22 -6.69
C ALA A 220 2.99 -2.96 -7.82
N VAL A 221 3.14 -4.29 -7.71
CA VAL A 221 3.81 -5.10 -8.72
C VAL A 221 3.00 -5.19 -10.01
N PHE A 222 1.69 -5.43 -9.93
CA PHE A 222 0.84 -5.54 -11.13
C PHE A 222 0.75 -4.21 -11.89
N LEU A 223 0.62 -3.09 -11.18
CA LEU A 223 0.67 -1.76 -11.80
C LEU A 223 2.06 -1.49 -12.39
N SER A 224 3.13 -1.97 -11.77
CA SER A 224 4.49 -1.86 -12.30
C SER A 224 4.73 -2.70 -13.56
N ILE A 225 4.12 -3.88 -13.66
CA ILE A 225 4.19 -4.70 -14.87
C ILE A 225 3.54 -3.97 -16.03
N ARG A 226 2.46 -3.24 -15.78
CA ARG A 226 1.78 -2.44 -16.80
C ARG A 226 2.51 -1.13 -17.12
N TYR A 227 2.97 -0.44 -16.08
CA TYR A 227 3.66 0.85 -16.12
C TYR A 227 5.05 0.74 -15.48
N PRO A 228 6.08 0.27 -16.23
CA PRO A 228 7.40 -0.07 -15.67
C PRO A 228 8.11 1.09 -15.00
N TRP A 229 7.88 2.30 -15.48
CA TRP A 229 8.43 3.52 -14.90
C TRP A 229 8.04 3.68 -13.42
N PHE A 230 6.94 3.09 -12.97
CA PHE A 230 6.52 3.12 -11.56
C PHE A 230 7.43 2.31 -10.63
N LEU A 231 8.20 1.35 -11.17
CA LEU A 231 9.21 0.63 -10.39
C LEU A 231 10.27 1.57 -9.82
N ILE A 232 10.63 2.64 -10.55
CA ILE A 232 11.67 3.58 -10.14
C ILE A 232 11.32 4.24 -8.79
N PRO A 233 10.20 4.97 -8.64
CA PRO A 233 9.84 5.57 -7.36
C PRO A 233 9.57 4.52 -6.28
N LEU A 234 8.97 3.38 -6.64
CA LEU A 234 8.63 2.33 -5.69
C LEU A 234 9.86 1.66 -5.06
N LEU A 235 10.82 1.23 -5.89
CA LEU A 235 12.06 0.63 -5.44
C LEU A 235 12.92 1.65 -4.70
N SER A 236 12.98 2.89 -5.19
CA SER A 236 13.70 3.98 -4.51
C SER A 236 13.18 4.16 -3.09
N LEU A 237 11.86 4.31 -2.92
CA LEU A 237 11.25 4.45 -1.60
C LEU A 237 11.52 3.23 -0.72
N PHE A 238 11.33 2.03 -1.25
CA PHE A 238 11.55 0.78 -0.52
C PHE A 238 12.99 0.65 0.00
N PHE A 239 13.99 0.90 -0.84
CA PHE A 239 15.39 0.78 -0.45
C PHE A 239 15.84 1.92 0.45
N ILE A 240 15.34 3.15 0.26
CA ILE A 240 15.64 4.28 1.16
C ILE A 240 15.14 3.98 2.57
N LEU A 241 13.87 3.58 2.71
CA LEU A 241 13.28 3.24 4.01
C LEU A 241 14.04 2.09 4.66
N ARG A 242 14.35 1.04 3.89
CA ARG A 242 15.06 -0.13 4.39
C ARG A 242 16.46 0.17 4.88
N THR A 243 17.18 1.03 4.15
CA THR A 243 18.51 1.48 4.53
C THR A 243 18.46 2.34 5.78
N TYR A 244 17.49 3.26 5.85
CA TYR A 244 17.28 4.12 7.01
C TYR A 244 16.99 3.29 8.27
N HIS A 245 16.00 2.39 8.25
CA HIS A 245 15.64 1.60 9.42
C HIS A 245 16.77 0.68 9.87
N TYR A 246 17.55 0.16 8.92
CA TYR A 246 18.72 -0.65 9.24
C TYR A 246 19.75 0.16 10.03
N PHE A 247 20.16 1.33 9.54
CA PHE A 247 21.16 2.14 10.25
C PHE A 247 20.63 2.82 11.52
N ARG A 248 19.35 3.18 11.55
CA ARG A 248 18.75 3.93 12.67
C ARG A 248 18.36 3.04 13.84
N PHE A 249 17.79 1.88 13.56
CA PHE A 249 17.18 0.99 14.55
C PHE A 249 17.73 -0.45 14.52
N ASN A 250 18.68 -0.76 13.62
CA ASN A 250 19.18 -2.12 13.40
C ASN A 250 18.10 -3.13 12.99
N ILE A 251 16.98 -2.64 12.44
CA ILE A 251 15.89 -3.48 11.94
C ILE A 251 15.86 -3.43 10.42
N VAL A 252 15.55 -4.56 9.80
CA VAL A 252 15.34 -4.62 8.36
C VAL A 252 13.86 -4.35 8.13
N PHE A 253 13.48 -3.13 7.72
CA PHE A 253 12.09 -2.73 7.47
C PHE A 253 12.03 -1.54 6.49
N PRO A 254 11.10 -1.47 5.51
CA PRO A 254 10.02 -2.40 5.21
C PRO A 254 10.54 -3.72 4.64
N THR A 255 9.83 -4.81 4.95
CA THR A 255 10.11 -6.13 4.36
C THR A 255 8.82 -6.82 3.97
N PHE A 256 8.93 -7.66 2.95
CA PHE A 256 7.89 -8.63 2.63
C PHE A 256 8.09 -9.96 3.38
N ALA A 257 9.11 -10.01 4.25
CA ALA A 257 9.34 -11.14 5.15
C ALA A 257 8.42 -11.01 6.35
N VAL A 258 8.08 -12.16 6.92
CA VAL A 258 6.97 -12.30 7.88
C VAL A 258 7.48 -12.27 9.31
N ASP A 259 8.79 -12.42 9.48
CA ASP A 259 9.47 -12.37 10.75
C ASP A 259 10.07 -10.95 10.89
N ILE A 260 9.27 -10.07 11.49
CA ILE A 260 9.77 -8.79 12.01
C ILE A 260 10.43 -9.13 13.34
N GLU A 261 11.70 -9.53 13.28
CA GLU A 261 12.62 -9.55 14.43
C GLU A 261 13.23 -8.16 14.62
#